data_AF-A0A8S4P8R6-F1
#
_entry.id   AF-A0A8S4P8R6-F1
#
_cell.length_a   1.000
_cell.length_b   1.000
_cell.length_c   1.000
_cell.angle_alpha   90.00
_cell.angle_beta   90.00
_cell.angle_gamma   90.00
#
_symmetry.space_group_name_H-M   'P 1'
#
loop_
_entity.id
_entity.type
_entity.pdbx_description
1 polymer ?
#
loop_
_entity_poly.entity_id
_entity_poly.type
_entity_poly.pdbx_seq_one_letter_code
_entity_poly.pdbx_strand_id
1 'polypeptide(L)'
;FPLKLHYLSLVTLELGRHICIAYYPWTELFSPPVWQLENPLPPPVSFEEDRAKAFQPIADIWNNVPSFVALHGAFTPMSIEEDFWIFFRSGLWKDGSYGRMNTGSYNDWYENMSGEEDLRQYKHYKKELQLLAFNQGKGEKPYVRKDSYHMKFISTLLQVFPDARIVHLIRDPVANHASSCSIAYTWATLIYDLKDIDRLKLGKAVARYNLIGMRKFLEFRKVYDANLAPGERSFFCDVK
;
A
#
# COMPACT_ATOMS: atom_id res chain seq x y z
N PHE A 1 10.09 21.48 -5.15
CA PHE A 1 10.89 20.65 -6.07
C PHE A 1 9.97 19.99 -7.09
N PRO A 2 10.02 20.36 -8.38
CA PRO A 2 9.20 19.75 -9.41
C PRO A 2 9.88 18.47 -9.93
N LEU A 3 10.02 17.48 -9.05
CA LEU A 3 10.57 16.19 -9.44
C LEU A 3 9.45 15.37 -10.11
N LYS A 4 9.65 15.02 -11.38
CA LYS A 4 8.68 14.29 -12.19
C LYS A 4 8.79 12.80 -11.87
N LEU A 5 7.78 12.25 -11.21
CA LEU A 5 7.71 10.83 -10.88
C LEU A 5 6.84 10.13 -11.90
N HIS A 6 7.42 9.28 -12.74
CA HIS A 6 6.64 8.28 -13.45
C HIS A 6 6.19 7.24 -12.44
N TYR A 7 4.88 6.99 -12.34
CA TYR A 7 4.33 6.21 -11.24
C TYR A 7 3.64 4.94 -11.74
N LEU A 8 4.05 3.78 -11.26
CA LEU A 8 3.41 2.49 -11.53
C LEU A 8 2.83 1.96 -10.23
N SER A 9 1.50 1.92 -10.14
CA SER A 9 0.79 1.41 -8.98
C SER A 9 0.38 -0.03 -9.20
N LEU A 10 0.81 -0.94 -8.33
CA LEU A 10 0.24 -2.28 -8.24
C LEU A 10 -0.91 -2.24 -7.23
N VAL A 11 -2.11 -2.59 -7.68
CA VAL A 11 -3.31 -2.63 -6.84
C VAL A 11 -3.79 -4.07 -6.72
N THR A 12 -3.90 -4.53 -5.48
CA THR A 12 -4.39 -5.85 -5.12
C THR A 12 -5.13 -5.78 -3.80
N LEU A 13 -6.09 -6.69 -3.60
CA LEU A 13 -6.71 -6.90 -2.30
C LEU A 13 -5.87 -7.78 -1.37
N GLU A 14 -4.76 -8.35 -1.86
CA GLU A 14 -3.89 -9.22 -1.09
C GLU A 14 -2.76 -8.46 -0.39
N LEU A 15 -2.73 -8.59 0.93
CA LEU A 15 -1.71 -8.00 1.81
C LEU A 15 -0.41 -8.84 1.89
N GLY A 16 -0.30 -9.92 1.10
CA GLY A 16 0.53 -11.07 1.48
C GLY A 16 1.69 -11.53 0.59
N ARG A 17 1.88 -11.02 -0.63
CA ARG A 17 3.11 -11.38 -1.39
C ARG A 17 3.66 -10.16 -2.12
N HIS A 18 4.82 -9.70 -1.67
CA HIS A 18 5.56 -8.61 -2.30
C HIS A 18 6.56 -9.17 -3.31
N ILE A 19 6.08 -9.74 -4.41
CA ILE A 19 6.93 -9.85 -5.59
C ILE A 19 6.86 -8.51 -6.30
N CYS A 20 7.63 -7.54 -5.80
CA CYS A 20 7.75 -6.26 -6.46
C CYS A 20 8.60 -6.44 -7.72
N ILE A 21 8.08 -6.02 -8.86
CA ILE A 21 8.82 -6.07 -10.12
C ILE A 21 10.12 -5.26 -10.10
N ALA A 22 10.27 -4.31 -9.17
CA ALA A 22 11.54 -3.59 -8.95
C ALA A 22 12.67 -4.46 -8.39
N TYR A 23 12.41 -5.68 -7.90
CA TYR A 23 13.49 -6.62 -7.58
C TYR A 23 14.26 -7.08 -8.81
N TYR A 24 13.67 -6.94 -10.01
CA TYR A 24 14.28 -7.38 -11.25
C TYR A 24 15.16 -6.27 -11.84
N PRO A 25 16.50 -6.46 -11.90
CA PRO A 25 17.44 -5.41 -12.27
C PRO A 25 17.22 -4.82 -13.68
N TRP A 26 16.58 -5.58 -14.57
CA TRP A 26 16.30 -5.19 -15.96
C TRP A 26 15.12 -4.23 -16.11
N THR A 27 14.33 -3.98 -15.06
CA THR A 27 13.08 -3.22 -15.21
C THR A 27 13.27 -1.70 -15.22
N GLU A 28 14.47 -1.19 -14.92
CA GLU A 28 14.78 0.24 -14.68
C GLU A 28 13.92 0.93 -13.60
N LEU A 29 12.93 0.22 -13.04
CA LEU A 29 12.01 0.68 -12.02
C LEU A 29 12.74 0.87 -10.69
N PHE A 30 12.28 1.85 -9.93
CA PHE A 30 12.79 2.15 -8.61
C PHE A 30 11.70 1.97 -7.56
N SER A 31 12.09 1.35 -6.45
CA SER A 31 11.33 1.36 -5.21
C SER A 31 12.31 1.48 -4.05
N PRO A 32 12.11 2.40 -3.11
CA PRO A 32 12.97 2.50 -1.93
C PRO A 32 12.79 1.27 -1.02
N PRO A 33 13.84 0.89 -0.27
CA PRO A 33 13.75 -0.15 0.75
C PRO A 33 12.86 0.30 1.93
N VAL A 34 12.31 -0.67 2.65
CA VAL A 34 11.33 -0.44 3.72
C VAL A 34 11.85 0.47 4.83
N TRP A 35 13.14 0.39 5.18
CA TRP A 35 13.70 1.24 6.23
C TRP A 35 13.59 2.74 5.86
N GLN A 36 13.67 3.08 4.57
CA GLN A 36 13.47 4.47 4.10
C GLN A 36 11.99 4.83 4.05
N LEU A 37 11.14 3.85 3.74
CA LEU A 37 9.71 4.05 3.78
C LEU A 37 9.20 4.32 5.18
N GLU A 38 9.81 3.76 6.23
CA GLU A 38 9.52 3.98 7.65
C GLU A 38 10.15 5.27 8.18
N ASN A 39 11.38 5.55 7.77
CA ASN A 39 12.10 6.73 8.19
C ASN A 39 12.85 7.38 7.00
N PRO A 40 12.25 8.37 6.31
CA PRO A 40 12.82 8.93 5.08
C PRO A 40 13.96 9.94 5.33
N LEU A 41 14.17 10.38 6.57
CA LEU A 41 15.11 11.45 6.93
C LEU A 41 16.07 11.02 8.06
N PRO A 42 17.31 11.54 8.09
CA PRO A 42 17.97 12.39 7.08
C PRO A 42 18.33 11.61 5.80
N PRO A 43 18.71 12.29 4.69
CA PRO A 43 19.16 11.61 3.47
C PRO A 43 20.28 10.59 3.77
N PRO A 44 20.33 9.42 3.10
CA PRO A 44 21.19 8.28 3.48
C PRO A 44 22.71 8.51 3.41
N VAL A 45 23.18 9.68 2.98
CA VAL A 45 24.54 9.89 2.44
C VAL A 45 25.68 9.46 3.39
N SER A 46 25.48 9.52 4.70
CA SER A 46 26.55 9.21 5.67
C SER A 46 26.22 8.12 6.70
N PHE A 47 24.99 7.63 6.78
CA PHE A 47 24.54 6.72 7.87
C PHE A 47 23.60 5.61 7.40
N GLU A 48 23.58 5.28 6.10
CA GLU A 48 22.65 4.29 5.52
C GLU A 48 22.67 2.95 6.26
N GLU A 49 23.86 2.39 6.53
CA GLU A 49 23.96 1.11 7.25
C GLU A 49 23.39 1.18 8.66
N ASP A 50 23.67 2.24 9.42
CA ASP A 50 23.21 2.38 10.81
C ASP A 50 21.69 2.55 10.87
N ARG A 51 21.11 3.23 9.88
CA ARG A 51 19.66 3.40 9.77
C ARG A 51 18.94 2.12 9.34
N ALA A 52 19.52 1.38 8.40
CA ALA A 52 19.04 0.06 8.06
C ALA A 52 19.11 -0.89 9.27
N LYS A 53 20.21 -0.88 10.04
CA LYS A 53 20.35 -1.65 11.29
C LYS A 53 19.31 -1.23 12.34
N ALA A 54 18.98 0.06 12.44
CA ALA A 54 17.95 0.55 13.36
C ALA A 54 16.54 0.02 13.04
N PHE A 55 16.28 -0.35 11.78
CA PHE A 55 15.02 -0.99 11.38
C PHE A 55 15.01 -2.50 11.69
N GLN A 56 16.17 -3.14 11.87
CA GLN A 56 16.27 -4.59 12.08
C GLN A 56 15.40 -5.11 13.25
N PRO A 57 15.34 -4.47 14.44
CA PRO A 57 14.49 -4.94 15.53
C PRO A 57 12.99 -4.95 15.16
N ILE A 58 12.54 -4.01 14.32
CA ILE A 58 11.17 -3.99 13.82
C ILE A 58 10.94 -5.20 12.91
N ALA A 59 11.85 -5.44 11.96
CA ALA A 59 11.80 -6.63 11.10
C ALA A 59 11.81 -7.93 11.91
N ASP A 60 12.61 -8.02 12.97
CA ASP A 60 12.71 -9.20 13.81
C ASP A 60 11.40 -9.50 14.55
N ILE A 61 10.68 -8.48 15.05
CA ILE A 61 9.35 -8.67 15.67
C ILE A 61 8.41 -9.38 14.67
N TRP A 62 8.37 -8.92 13.42
CA TRP A 62 7.51 -9.48 12.38
C TRP A 62 7.97 -10.88 11.93
N ASN A 63 9.28 -11.06 11.76
CA ASN A 63 9.87 -12.33 11.34
C ASN A 63 9.73 -13.43 12.40
N ASN A 64 9.55 -13.06 13.67
CA ASN A 64 9.28 -13.99 14.77
C ASN A 64 7.81 -14.43 14.87
N VAL A 65 6.92 -13.97 13.97
CA VAL A 65 5.52 -14.39 13.91
C VAL A 65 5.34 -15.35 12.72
N PRO A 66 5.32 -16.68 12.91
CA PRO A 66 5.33 -17.64 11.80
C PRO A 66 4.15 -17.49 10.85
N SER A 67 2.96 -17.18 11.37
CA SER A 67 1.77 -16.94 10.54
C SER A 67 1.91 -15.68 9.69
N PHE A 68 2.59 -14.66 10.18
CA PHE A 68 2.89 -13.45 9.41
C PHE A 68 3.89 -13.77 8.29
N VAL A 69 5.00 -14.44 8.61
CA VAL A 69 6.01 -14.84 7.60
C VAL A 69 5.41 -15.72 6.52
N ALA A 70 4.54 -16.66 6.88
CA ALA A 70 3.85 -17.52 5.91
C ALA A 70 2.93 -16.72 4.97
N LEU A 71 2.34 -15.64 5.47
CA LEU A 71 1.34 -14.85 4.76
C LEU A 71 1.90 -13.63 4.03
N HIS A 72 3.01 -13.05 4.47
CA HIS A 72 3.60 -11.79 3.97
C HIS A 72 5.02 -11.97 3.42
N GLY A 73 5.68 -13.08 3.80
CA GLY A 73 7.12 -13.27 3.62
C GLY A 73 7.92 -12.59 4.72
N ALA A 74 9.08 -13.15 5.02
CA ALA A 74 10.07 -12.47 5.87
C ALA A 74 10.62 -11.25 5.12
N PHE A 75 10.86 -10.16 5.84
CA PHE A 75 11.47 -8.98 5.26
C PHE A 75 12.72 -8.55 6.02
N THR A 76 13.61 -7.90 5.29
CA THR A 76 14.84 -7.29 5.80
C THR A 76 14.68 -5.77 5.70
N PRO A 77 15.57 -4.97 6.32
CA PRO A 77 15.58 -3.53 6.09
C PRO A 77 15.61 -3.15 4.60
N MET A 78 16.21 -3.99 3.76
CA MET A 78 16.37 -3.75 2.31
C MET A 78 15.18 -4.24 1.46
N SER A 79 14.19 -4.90 2.07
CA SER A 79 13.02 -5.37 1.34
C SER A 79 12.22 -4.20 0.77
N ILE A 80 11.67 -4.40 -0.42
CA ILE A 80 10.68 -3.51 -1.02
C ILE A 80 9.32 -3.81 -0.41
N GLU A 81 8.67 -2.78 0.12
CA GLU A 81 7.42 -2.89 0.88
C GLU A 81 6.34 -1.91 0.40
N GLU A 82 5.12 -2.17 0.87
CA GLU A 82 3.92 -1.38 0.56
C GLU A 82 4.04 0.09 0.97
N ASP A 83 3.21 0.95 0.38
CA ASP A 83 3.05 2.35 0.81
C ASP A 83 2.42 2.49 2.20
N PHE A 84 2.01 1.39 2.83
CA PHE A 84 1.54 1.30 4.21
C PHE A 84 2.34 2.20 5.15
N TRP A 85 3.67 2.13 5.12
CA TRP A 85 4.53 2.90 6.02
C TRP A 85 4.42 4.42 5.85
N ILE A 86 4.26 4.88 4.61
CA ILE A 86 4.06 6.29 4.31
C ILE A 86 2.68 6.75 4.80
N PHE A 87 1.64 6.00 4.45
CA PHE A 87 0.27 6.32 4.86
C PHE A 87 0.08 6.24 6.37
N PHE A 88 0.74 5.30 7.04
CA PHE A 88 0.69 5.15 8.48
C PHE A 88 1.23 6.39 9.20
N ARG A 89 2.35 6.96 8.74
CA ARG A 89 2.89 8.22 9.28
C ARG A 89 1.99 9.42 9.02
N SER A 90 1.25 9.43 7.92
CA SER A 90 0.33 10.52 7.58
C SER A 90 -1.03 10.43 8.29
N GLY A 91 -1.20 9.45 9.19
CA GLY A 91 -2.41 9.23 9.98
C GLY A 91 -3.48 8.37 9.29
N LEU A 92 -3.14 7.73 8.16
CA LEU A 92 -4.00 6.78 7.46
C LEU A 92 -3.66 5.34 7.87
N TRP A 93 -4.17 4.91 9.02
CA TRP A 93 -3.94 3.59 9.61
C TRP A 93 -4.75 2.47 8.94
N LYS A 94 -4.08 1.72 8.07
CA LYS A 94 -4.68 0.63 7.28
C LYS A 94 -5.11 -0.54 8.14
N ASP A 95 -4.23 -0.91 9.05
CA ASP A 95 -4.45 -1.89 10.10
C ASP A 95 -5.60 -1.47 11.05
N GLY A 96 -5.83 -0.17 11.23
CA GLY A 96 -7.01 0.35 11.90
C GLY A 96 -8.32 -0.10 11.24
N SER A 97 -8.33 -0.27 9.92
CA SER A 97 -9.55 -0.58 9.15
C SER A 97 -10.00 -2.04 9.23
N TYR A 98 -9.11 -2.96 9.60
CA TYR A 98 -9.42 -4.40 9.62
C TYR A 98 -8.70 -5.23 10.68
N GLY A 99 -7.65 -4.74 11.33
CA GLY A 99 -6.86 -5.46 12.34
C GLY A 99 -7.11 -5.00 13.77
N ARG A 100 -7.70 -3.81 13.95
CA ARG A 100 -8.04 -3.25 15.27
C ARG A 100 -9.56 -3.31 15.48
N MET A 101 -10.00 -3.92 16.59
CA MET A 101 -11.42 -4.22 16.82
C MET A 101 -12.24 -3.06 17.43
N ASN A 102 -11.59 -1.94 17.74
CA ASN A 102 -12.19 -0.76 18.37
C ASN A 102 -11.90 0.55 17.60
N THR A 103 -12.10 0.53 16.27
CA THR A 103 -11.81 1.66 15.37
C THR A 103 -13.04 2.12 14.61
N GLY A 104 -14.25 1.89 15.15
CA GLY A 104 -15.52 2.18 14.45
C GLY A 104 -15.61 3.61 13.91
N SER A 105 -15.33 4.62 14.75
CA SER A 105 -15.34 6.03 14.34
C SER A 105 -14.28 6.36 13.28
N TYR A 106 -13.09 5.74 13.38
CA TYR A 106 -12.04 5.87 12.38
C TYR A 106 -12.47 5.26 11.05
N ASN A 107 -13.10 4.08 11.08
CA ASN A 107 -13.58 3.40 9.88
C ASN A 107 -14.70 4.21 9.22
N ASP A 108 -15.64 4.73 10.00
CA ASP A 108 -16.71 5.58 9.48
C ASP A 108 -16.14 6.86 8.85
N TRP A 109 -15.15 7.51 9.49
CA TRP A 109 -14.44 8.64 8.88
C TRP A 109 -13.71 8.23 7.59
N TYR A 110 -12.94 7.13 7.62
CA TYR A 110 -12.17 6.66 6.48
C TYR A 110 -13.08 6.35 5.27
N GLU A 111 -14.21 5.69 5.49
CA GLU A 111 -15.17 5.35 4.45
C GLU A 111 -15.80 6.58 3.80
N ASN A 112 -16.14 7.56 4.64
CA ASN A 112 -16.80 8.81 4.25
C ASN A 112 -15.83 9.96 3.92
N MET A 113 -14.53 9.71 3.99
CA MET A 113 -13.49 10.70 3.70
C MET A 113 -13.76 11.40 2.37
N SER A 114 -13.75 12.74 2.42
CA SER A 114 -14.05 13.60 1.28
C SER A 114 -12.92 13.64 0.25
N GLY A 115 -13.26 14.03 -0.98
CA GLY A 115 -12.28 14.21 -2.06
C GLY A 115 -11.25 15.32 -1.80
N GLU A 116 -11.49 16.21 -0.84
CA GLU A 116 -10.49 17.21 -0.44
C GLU A 116 -9.47 16.61 0.54
N GLU A 117 -9.96 15.84 1.51
CA GLU A 117 -9.11 15.14 2.49
C GLU A 117 -8.21 14.13 1.81
N ASP A 118 -8.75 13.29 0.92
CA ASP A 118 -7.95 12.31 0.21
C ASP A 118 -6.92 13.00 -0.71
N LEU A 119 -7.26 14.10 -1.35
CA LEU A 119 -6.35 14.87 -2.20
C LEU A 119 -5.20 15.47 -1.39
N ARG A 120 -5.47 15.97 -0.17
CA ARG A 120 -4.41 16.43 0.73
C ARG A 120 -3.45 15.29 1.08
N GLN A 121 -3.99 14.10 1.37
CA GLN A 121 -3.19 12.92 1.70
C GLN A 121 -2.32 12.46 0.51
N TYR A 122 -2.88 12.39 -0.70
CA TYR A 122 -2.09 12.01 -1.88
C TYR A 122 -1.07 13.08 -2.30
N LYS A 123 -1.35 14.37 -2.10
CA LYS A 123 -0.36 15.44 -2.27
C LYS A 123 0.80 15.31 -1.28
N HIS A 124 0.51 14.92 -0.03
CA HIS A 124 1.53 14.64 0.96
C HIS A 124 2.35 13.39 0.59
N TYR A 125 1.68 12.30 0.19
CA TYR A 125 2.32 11.09 -0.34
C TYR A 125 3.28 11.40 -1.50
N LYS A 126 2.86 12.24 -2.47
CA LYS A 126 3.73 12.68 -3.56
C LYS A 126 4.97 13.42 -3.04
N LYS A 127 4.84 14.29 -2.05
CA LYS A 127 6.00 14.99 -1.45
C LYS A 127 6.96 14.02 -0.77
N GLU A 128 6.45 13.02 -0.05
CA GLU A 128 7.31 11.99 0.56
C GLU A 128 8.05 11.17 -0.51
N LEU A 129 7.38 10.76 -1.58
CA LEU A 129 8.05 10.07 -2.69
C LEU A 129 9.10 10.96 -3.37
N GLN A 130 8.81 12.25 -3.57
CA GLN A 130 9.78 13.19 -4.13
C GLN A 130 11.00 13.39 -3.22
N LEU A 131 10.79 13.37 -1.90
CA LEU A 131 11.87 13.44 -0.92
C LEU A 131 12.74 12.18 -0.98
N LEU A 132 12.13 10.99 -0.98
CA LEU A 132 12.83 9.72 -1.14
C LEU A 132 13.62 9.68 -2.44
N ALA A 133 13.03 10.16 -3.53
CA ALA A 133 13.68 10.24 -4.83
C ALA A 133 14.87 11.17 -4.87
N PHE A 134 14.72 12.34 -4.25
CA PHE A 134 15.80 13.31 -4.11
C PHE A 134 16.95 12.74 -3.28
N ASN A 135 16.64 12.14 -2.13
CA ASN A 135 17.62 11.53 -1.23
C ASN A 135 18.43 10.41 -1.89
N GLN A 136 17.85 9.73 -2.88
CA GLN A 136 18.46 8.61 -3.59
C GLN A 136 19.10 9.00 -4.93
N GLY A 137 18.99 10.28 -5.34
CA GLY A 137 19.39 10.71 -6.68
C GLY A 137 18.66 9.94 -7.80
N LYS A 138 17.44 9.44 -7.52
CA LYS A 138 16.61 8.66 -8.45
C LYS A 138 15.41 9.46 -8.95
N GLY A 139 15.60 10.76 -9.12
CA GLY A 139 14.53 11.68 -9.47
C GLY A 139 13.84 11.43 -10.82
N GLU A 140 14.57 10.80 -11.74
CA GLU A 140 14.14 10.58 -13.13
C GLU A 140 13.70 9.13 -13.38
N LYS A 141 13.90 8.23 -12.42
CA LYS A 141 13.52 6.82 -12.59
C LYS A 141 12.01 6.65 -12.41
N PRO A 142 11.37 5.71 -13.14
CA PRO A 142 9.99 5.34 -12.85
C PRO A 142 9.88 4.63 -11.50
N TYR A 143 8.94 5.09 -10.68
CA TYR A 143 8.64 4.56 -9.36
C TYR A 143 7.60 3.47 -9.50
N VAL A 144 7.86 2.34 -8.86
CA VAL A 144 6.86 1.28 -8.72
C VAL A 144 6.48 1.13 -7.26
N ARG A 145 5.19 1.29 -6.98
CA ARG A 145 4.62 1.38 -5.64
C ARG A 145 3.39 0.48 -5.56
N LYS A 146 2.98 0.09 -4.36
CA LYS A 146 1.96 -0.92 -4.13
C LYS A 146 1.31 -0.68 -2.78
N ASP A 147 0.00 -0.51 -2.78
CA ASP A 147 -0.82 -0.58 -1.58
C ASP A 147 -2.29 -0.77 -1.96
N SER A 148 -3.03 -1.54 -1.17
CA SER A 148 -4.47 -1.75 -1.36
C SER A 148 -5.29 -0.46 -1.22
N TYR A 149 -4.77 0.56 -0.52
CA TYR A 149 -5.41 1.88 -0.41
C TYR A 149 -5.63 2.57 -1.75
N HIS A 150 -4.74 2.35 -2.72
CA HIS A 150 -4.85 2.95 -4.04
C HIS A 150 -6.15 2.59 -4.76
N MET A 151 -6.76 1.45 -4.43
CA MET A 151 -8.06 1.07 -4.98
C MET A 151 -9.18 2.03 -4.58
N LYS A 152 -9.29 2.35 -3.28
CA LYS A 152 -10.34 3.24 -2.76
C LYS A 152 -10.19 4.66 -3.30
N PHE A 153 -8.95 5.11 -3.48
CA PHE A 153 -8.61 6.49 -3.83
C PHE A 153 -8.07 6.63 -5.25
N ILE A 154 -8.45 5.72 -6.16
CA ILE A 154 -7.88 5.67 -7.51
C ILE A 154 -8.06 6.97 -8.29
N SER A 155 -9.21 7.64 -8.14
CA SER A 155 -9.49 8.94 -8.76
C SER A 155 -8.49 10.01 -8.30
N THR A 156 -8.24 10.07 -7.00
CA THR A 156 -7.34 11.03 -6.37
C THR A 156 -5.88 10.72 -6.70
N LEU A 157 -5.52 9.43 -6.74
CA LEU A 157 -4.21 8.98 -7.18
C LEU A 157 -3.92 9.51 -8.59
N LEU A 158 -4.84 9.31 -9.54
CA LEU A 158 -4.68 9.77 -10.92
C LEU A 158 -4.73 11.29 -11.06
N GLN A 159 -5.44 11.99 -10.16
CA GLN A 159 -5.38 13.45 -10.10
C GLN A 159 -3.98 13.96 -9.70
N VAL A 160 -3.29 13.25 -8.82
CA VAL A 160 -1.97 13.63 -8.30
C VAL A 160 -0.81 13.10 -9.16
N PHE A 161 -1.00 11.93 -9.76
CA PHE A 161 -0.08 11.23 -10.67
C PHE A 161 -0.81 10.94 -12.00
N PRO A 162 -1.03 11.96 -12.85
CA PRO A 162 -1.79 11.79 -14.09
C PRO A 162 -1.12 10.90 -15.13
N ASP A 163 0.19 10.67 -15.01
CA ASP A 163 0.95 9.74 -15.83
C ASP A 163 1.06 8.35 -15.20
N ALA A 164 0.31 8.08 -14.12
CA ALA A 164 0.34 6.79 -13.46
C ALA A 164 -0.14 5.67 -14.38
N ARG A 165 0.54 4.53 -14.29
CA ARG A 165 0.10 3.26 -14.86
C ARG A 165 -0.36 2.35 -13.72
N ILE A 166 -1.44 1.63 -13.92
CA ILE A 166 -2.08 0.85 -12.86
C ILE A 166 -2.07 -0.62 -13.28
N VAL A 167 -1.39 -1.46 -12.51
CA VAL A 167 -1.43 -2.91 -12.65
C VAL A 167 -2.40 -3.45 -11.61
N HIS A 168 -3.52 -3.99 -12.07
CA HIS A 168 -4.56 -4.56 -11.23
C HIS A 168 -4.39 -6.08 -11.19
N LEU A 169 -4.08 -6.61 -10.01
CA LEU A 169 -3.92 -8.03 -9.79
C LEU A 169 -5.29 -8.63 -9.46
N ILE A 170 -5.74 -9.55 -10.32
CA ILE A 170 -7.05 -10.19 -10.22
C ILE A 170 -6.89 -11.58 -9.62
N ARG A 171 -7.62 -11.84 -8.54
CA ARG A 171 -7.70 -13.15 -7.89
C ARG A 171 -9.16 -13.51 -7.60
N ASP A 172 -9.43 -14.80 -7.42
CA ASP A 172 -10.71 -15.26 -6.89
C ASP A 172 -11.10 -14.50 -5.60
N PRO A 173 -12.27 -13.84 -5.56
CA PRO A 173 -12.64 -12.97 -4.45
C PRO A 173 -12.87 -13.72 -3.14
N VAL A 174 -13.30 -15.00 -3.20
CA VAL A 174 -13.53 -15.82 -2.00
C VAL A 174 -12.20 -16.20 -1.36
N ALA A 175 -11.26 -16.71 -2.15
CA ALA A 175 -9.92 -17.05 -1.70
C ALA A 175 -9.16 -15.81 -1.21
N ASN A 176 -9.32 -14.67 -1.90
CA ASN A 176 -8.73 -13.42 -1.46
C ASN A 176 -9.30 -12.98 -0.11
N HIS A 177 -10.63 -13.00 0.08
CA HIS A 177 -11.24 -12.61 1.34
C HIS A 177 -10.80 -13.51 2.51
N ALA A 178 -10.74 -14.82 2.30
CA ALA A 178 -10.22 -15.76 3.30
C ALA A 178 -8.77 -15.44 3.69
N SER A 179 -7.92 -15.12 2.70
CA SER A 179 -6.52 -14.69 2.94
C SER A 179 -6.46 -13.38 3.74
N SER A 180 -7.24 -12.36 3.35
CA SER A 180 -7.31 -11.09 4.09
C SER A 180 -7.75 -11.29 5.54
N CYS A 181 -8.72 -12.18 5.80
CA CYS A 181 -9.16 -12.53 7.16
C CYS A 181 -8.06 -13.21 7.97
N SER A 182 -7.28 -14.11 7.35
CA SER A 182 -6.15 -14.79 8.00
C SER A 182 -5.05 -13.80 8.42
N ILE A 183 -4.72 -12.85 7.55
CA ILE A 183 -3.77 -11.77 7.86
C ILE A 183 -4.33 -10.89 8.97
N ALA A 184 -5.56 -10.39 8.84
CA ALA A 184 -6.20 -9.56 9.86
C ALA A 184 -6.26 -10.24 11.24
N TYR A 185 -6.52 -11.55 11.27
CA TYR A 185 -6.49 -12.33 12.51
C TYR A 185 -5.10 -12.38 13.10
N THR A 186 -4.08 -12.63 12.28
CA THR A 186 -2.68 -12.58 12.73
C THR A 186 -2.34 -11.22 13.36
N TRP A 187 -2.72 -10.11 12.73
CA TRP A 187 -2.55 -8.77 13.32
C TRP A 187 -3.30 -8.62 14.65
N ALA A 188 -4.54 -9.09 14.73
CA ALA A 188 -5.32 -9.01 15.96
C ALA A 188 -4.64 -9.77 17.11
N THR A 189 -4.01 -10.93 16.86
CA THR A 189 -3.31 -11.71 17.89
C THR A 189 -2.07 -11.03 18.47
N LEU A 190 -1.53 -10.01 17.78
CA LEU A 190 -0.40 -9.21 18.27
C LEU A 190 -0.83 -8.05 19.15
N ILE A 191 -2.12 -7.73 19.15
CA ILE A 191 -2.68 -6.53 19.80
C ILE A 191 -3.62 -6.90 20.95
N TYR A 192 -4.34 -8.01 20.81
CA TYR A 192 -5.40 -8.43 21.72
C TYR A 192 -5.14 -9.83 22.28
N ASP A 193 -5.63 -10.09 23.49
CA ASP A 193 -5.73 -11.45 24.01
C ASP A 193 -6.65 -12.28 23.10
N LEU A 194 -6.31 -13.55 22.89
CA LEU A 194 -7.07 -14.44 22.00
C LEU A 194 -8.56 -14.54 22.34
N LYS A 195 -8.90 -14.45 23.64
CA LYS A 195 -10.29 -14.48 24.14
C LYS A 195 -11.12 -13.26 23.72
N ASP A 196 -10.46 -12.15 23.42
CA ASP A 196 -11.10 -10.87 23.08
C ASP A 196 -11.26 -10.71 21.56
N ILE A 197 -10.77 -11.68 20.76
CA ILE A 197 -10.86 -11.65 19.31
C ILE A 197 -12.16 -12.30 18.82
N ASP A 198 -13.15 -11.46 18.50
CA ASP A 198 -14.36 -11.86 17.78
C ASP A 198 -14.04 -12.02 16.28
N ARG A 199 -13.84 -13.28 15.88
CA ARG A 199 -13.52 -13.67 14.50
C ARG A 199 -14.61 -13.31 13.50
N LEU A 200 -15.89 -13.33 13.90
CA LEU A 200 -17.00 -13.00 13.00
C LEU A 200 -17.05 -11.49 12.77
N LYS A 201 -16.90 -10.70 13.84
CA LYS A 201 -16.80 -9.23 13.73
C LYS A 201 -15.59 -8.83 12.87
N LEU A 202 -14.45 -9.48 13.08
CA LEU A 202 -13.24 -9.28 12.28
C LEU A 202 -13.48 -9.57 10.80
N GLY A 203 -14.05 -10.74 10.47
CA GLY A 203 -14.35 -11.12 9.09
C GLY A 203 -15.30 -10.14 8.39
N LYS A 204 -16.33 -9.65 9.09
CA LYS A 204 -17.25 -8.62 8.58
C LYS A 204 -16.52 -7.29 8.32
N ALA A 205 -15.62 -6.88 9.20
CA ALA A 205 -14.83 -5.66 9.02
C ALA A 205 -13.91 -5.77 7.80
N VAL A 206 -13.20 -6.89 7.64
CA VAL A 206 -12.36 -7.18 6.47
C VAL A 206 -13.19 -7.18 5.18
N ALA A 207 -14.38 -7.80 5.20
CA ALA A 207 -15.27 -7.82 4.04
C ALA A 207 -15.72 -6.41 3.65
N ARG A 208 -16.10 -5.58 4.63
CA ARG A 208 -16.51 -4.17 4.42
C ARG A 208 -15.36 -3.36 3.81
N TYR A 209 -14.16 -3.45 4.37
CA TYR A 209 -12.97 -2.77 3.84
C TYR A 209 -12.67 -3.15 2.38
N ASN A 210 -12.61 -4.46 2.09
CA ASN A 210 -12.33 -4.97 0.75
C ASN A 210 -13.40 -4.56 -0.26
N LEU A 211 -14.68 -4.63 0.12
CA LEU A 211 -15.80 -4.28 -0.74
C LEU A 211 -15.77 -2.79 -1.11
N ILE A 212 -15.47 -1.91 -0.17
CA ILE A 212 -15.44 -0.46 -0.41
C ILE A 212 -14.32 -0.09 -1.38
N GLY A 213 -13.11 -0.63 -1.16
CA GLY A 213 -11.97 -0.41 -2.06
C GLY A 213 -12.26 -0.91 -3.47
N MET A 214 -12.75 -2.15 -3.60
CA MET A 214 -13.04 -2.76 -4.90
C MET A 214 -14.19 -2.06 -5.64
N ARG A 215 -15.26 -1.68 -4.92
CA ARG A 215 -16.40 -0.97 -5.53
C ARG A 215 -15.96 0.36 -6.12
N LYS A 216 -15.28 1.21 -5.34
CA LYS A 216 -14.80 2.53 -5.83
C LYS A 216 -13.85 2.37 -7.03
N PHE A 217 -12.96 1.38 -6.97
CA PHE A 217 -12.03 1.10 -8.06
C PHE A 217 -12.75 0.70 -9.36
N LEU A 218 -13.66 -0.28 -9.28
CA LEU A 218 -14.39 -0.78 -10.45
C LEU A 218 -15.37 0.25 -11.02
N GLU A 219 -16.05 1.03 -10.17
CA GLU A 219 -16.93 2.13 -10.60
C GLU A 219 -16.14 3.19 -11.36
N PHE A 220 -15.01 3.63 -10.80
CA PHE A 220 -14.14 4.59 -11.48
C PHE A 220 -13.65 4.05 -12.83
N ARG A 221 -13.13 2.81 -12.83
CA ARG A 221 -12.61 2.20 -14.05
C ARG A 221 -13.68 2.02 -15.13
N LYS A 222 -14.89 1.60 -14.75
CA LYS A 222 -16.02 1.48 -15.69
C LYS A 222 -16.31 2.80 -16.40
N VAL A 223 -16.32 3.91 -15.67
CA VAL A 223 -16.53 5.25 -16.24
C VAL A 223 -15.34 5.67 -17.10
N TYR A 224 -14.11 5.43 -16.64
CA TYR A 224 -12.91 5.76 -17.39
C TYR A 224 -12.81 5.01 -18.72
N ASP A 225 -12.91 3.68 -18.70
CA ASP A 225 -12.77 2.84 -19.89
C ASP A 225 -13.89 3.14 -20.92
N ALA A 226 -15.08 3.54 -20.47
CA ALA A 226 -16.19 3.95 -21.35
C ALA A 226 -15.96 5.31 -22.04
N ASN A 227 -15.08 6.16 -21.51
CA ASN A 227 -14.76 7.48 -22.04
C ASN A 227 -13.44 7.52 -22.84
N LEU A 228 -12.77 6.38 -23.02
CA LEU A 228 -11.56 6.28 -23.85
C LEU A 228 -11.88 6.63 -25.31
N ALA A 229 -11.04 7.46 -25.92
CA ALA A 229 -11.16 7.73 -27.35
C ALA A 229 -10.83 6.46 -28.18
N PRO A 230 -11.38 6.31 -29.39
CA PRO A 230 -11.03 5.21 -30.27
C PRO A 230 -9.51 5.12 -30.50
N GLY A 231 -8.91 3.97 -30.15
CA GLY A 231 -7.46 3.73 -30.29
C GLY A 231 -6.60 4.20 -29.11
N GLU A 232 -7.19 4.84 -28.11
CA GLU A 232 -6.49 5.20 -26.87
C GLU A 232 -6.25 3.96 -26.00
N ARG A 233 -5.05 3.85 -25.42
CA ARG A 233 -4.71 2.75 -24.50
C ARG A 233 -5.10 3.11 -23.07
N SER A 234 -5.85 2.24 -22.41
CA SER A 234 -6.12 2.34 -20.98
C SER A 234 -4.81 2.40 -20.18
N PHE A 235 -4.77 3.21 -19.12
CA PHE A 235 -3.67 3.14 -18.16
C PHE A 235 -3.79 1.97 -17.19
N PHE A 236 -4.89 1.20 -17.22
CA PHE A 236 -5.05 -0.04 -16.48
C PHE A 236 -4.51 -1.24 -17.25
N CYS A 237 -3.86 -2.15 -16.53
CA CYS A 237 -3.41 -3.45 -17.02
C CYS A 237 -3.85 -4.52 -16.02
N ASP A 238 -4.60 -5.52 -16.46
CA ASP A 238 -5.02 -6.64 -15.61
C ASP A 238 -4.01 -7.78 -15.69
N VAL A 239 -3.66 -8.33 -14.54
CA VAL A 239 -2.81 -9.51 -14.41
C VAL A 239 -3.55 -10.52 -13.53
N LYS A 240 -3.66 -11.77 -14.00
CA LYS A 240 -4.30 -12.88 -13.28
C LYS A 240 -3.26 -13.79 -12.65
#